data_AF-A0A2A5LY26-F1
#
_entry.id   AF-A0A2A5LY26-F1
#
_cell.length_a   1.000
_cell.length_b   1.000
_cell.length_c   1.000
_cell.angle_alpha   90.00
_cell.angle_beta   90.00
_cell.angle_gamma   90.00
#
_symmetry.space_group_name_H-M   'P 1'
#
loop_
_entity.id
_entity.type
_entity.pdbx_description
1 polymer ?
#
loop_
_entity_poly.entity_id
_entity_poly.type
_entity_poly.pdbx_seq_one_letter_code
_entity_poly.pdbx_strand_id
1 'polypeptide(L)'
;MSEILEYFFDAYFHQDWREDYASSFKAVEDFAKFESIESKAKLVGALNDLLKKEDLPQNTINKLGGNFKPESEGMEVREWIIRVLEILCR
;
A
#
# COMPACT_ATOMS: atom_id res chain seq x y z
N MET A 1 14.21 0.79 7.70
CA MET A 1 12.78 0.88 7.34
C MET A 1 12.71 0.80 5.81
N SER A 2 11.64 0.28 5.21
CA SER A 2 11.68 -0.06 3.77
C SER A 2 11.44 1.19 2.93
N GLU A 3 12.48 1.67 2.24
CA GLU A 3 12.43 2.90 1.42
C GLU A 3 11.29 2.86 0.39
N ILE A 4 11.00 1.69 -0.18
CA ILE A 4 9.91 1.53 -1.15
C ILE A 4 8.52 1.63 -0.50
N LEU A 5 8.35 1.20 0.76
CA LEU A 5 7.08 1.36 1.47
C LEU A 5 6.85 2.83 1.82
N GLU A 6 7.89 3.50 2.32
CA GLU A 6 7.84 4.93 2.63
C GLU A 6 7.48 5.73 1.37
N TYR A 7 8.20 5.52 0.27
CA TYR A 7 7.88 6.14 -1.01
C TYR A 7 6.44 5.88 -1.46
N PHE A 8 6.01 4.62 -1.46
CA PHE A 8 4.68 4.24 -1.90
C PHE A 8 3.59 4.93 -1.08
N PHE A 9 3.71 4.89 0.25
CA PHE A 9 2.70 5.45 1.13
C PHE A 9 2.73 6.97 1.17
N ASP A 10 3.89 7.61 1.03
CA ASP A 10 4.00 9.07 0.99
C ASP A 10 3.48 9.63 -0.35
N ALA A 11 3.85 9.00 -1.48
CA ALA A 11 3.52 9.51 -2.81
C ALA A 11 2.09 9.17 -3.27
N TYR A 12 1.56 7.99 -2.94
CA TYR A 12 0.24 7.54 -3.43
C TYR A 12 -0.85 7.61 -2.35
N PHE A 13 -0.45 7.75 -1.09
CA PHE A 13 -1.36 7.91 0.05
C PHE A 13 -1.01 9.16 0.87
N HIS A 14 -0.67 10.25 0.19
CA HIS A 14 -0.55 11.59 0.79
C HIS A 14 -1.89 12.04 1.43
N GLN A 15 -1.88 13.15 2.17
CA GLN A 15 -3.01 13.61 2.98
C GLN A 15 -4.34 13.71 2.20
N ASP A 16 -4.27 14.14 0.94
CA ASP A 16 -5.42 14.41 0.09
C ASP A 16 -5.59 13.38 -1.05
N TRP A 17 -5.05 12.16 -0.90
CA TRP A 17 -5.06 11.12 -1.94
C TRP A 17 -6.46 10.79 -2.51
N ARG A 18 -7.53 11.08 -1.76
CA ARG A 18 -8.92 10.91 -2.21
C ARG A 18 -9.35 11.93 -3.27
N GLU A 19 -8.61 13.02 -3.48
CA GLU A 19 -8.82 13.94 -4.60
C GLU A 19 -8.38 13.29 -5.92
N ASP A 20 -7.35 12.44 -5.88
CA ASP A 20 -6.77 11.78 -7.06
C ASP A 20 -7.39 10.40 -7.32
N TYR A 21 -7.79 9.69 -6.25
CA TYR A 21 -8.20 8.29 -6.34
C TYR A 21 -9.55 8.02 -5.66
N ALA A 22 -10.46 7.39 -6.40
CA ALA A 22 -11.77 6.99 -5.89
C ALA A 22 -11.73 5.86 -4.83
N SER A 23 -10.63 5.11 -4.76
CA SER A 23 -10.40 4.04 -3.79
C SER A 23 -8.90 3.77 -3.63
N SER A 24 -8.51 3.16 -2.51
CA SER A 24 -7.12 2.79 -2.27
C SER A 24 -6.54 1.89 -3.36
N PHE A 25 -7.35 1.01 -3.93
CA PHE A 25 -6.93 0.14 -5.03
C PHE A 25 -6.68 0.88 -6.33
N LYS A 26 -7.31 2.04 -6.57
CA LYS A 26 -6.99 2.86 -7.74
C LYS A 26 -5.59 3.46 -7.64
N ALA A 27 -5.16 3.87 -6.46
CA ALA A 27 -3.78 4.31 -6.22
C ALA A 27 -2.77 3.17 -6.46
N VAL A 28 -3.13 1.94 -6.05
CA VAL A 28 -2.29 0.74 -6.27
C VAL A 28 -2.20 0.38 -7.76
N GLU A 29 -3.31 0.42 -8.49
CA GLU A 29 -3.35 0.21 -9.94
C GLU A 29 -2.51 1.25 -10.68
N ASP A 30 -2.53 2.50 -10.22
CA ASP A 30 -1.75 3.60 -10.77
C ASP A 30 -0.24 3.36 -10.60
N PHE A 31 0.18 3.02 -9.37
CA PHE A 31 1.54 2.56 -9.09
C PHE A 31 1.92 1.38 -10.00
N ALA A 32 1.06 0.37 -10.10
CA ALA A 32 1.31 -0.84 -10.89
C ALA A 32 1.48 -0.57 -12.39
N LYS A 33 0.92 0.54 -12.88
CA LYS A 33 0.93 0.95 -14.28
C LYS A 33 2.10 1.86 -14.63
N PHE A 34 2.45 2.79 -13.76
CA PHE A 34 3.41 3.85 -14.08
C PHE A 34 4.80 3.62 -13.49
N GLU A 35 4.93 2.84 -12.43
CA GLU A 35 6.22 2.55 -11.81
C GLU A 35 6.99 1.46 -12.54
N SER A 36 8.31 1.45 -12.33
CA SER A 36 9.20 0.46 -12.92
C SER A 36 8.90 -0.96 -12.41
N ILE A 37 9.22 -1.97 -13.23
CA ILE A 37 9.14 -3.39 -12.81
C ILE A 37 9.96 -3.63 -11.54
N GLU A 38 11.10 -2.96 -11.39
CA GLU A 38 11.95 -3.04 -10.20
C GLU A 38 11.26 -2.47 -8.96
N SER A 39 10.64 -1.28 -9.07
CA SER A 39 9.85 -0.67 -7.98
C SER A 39 8.71 -1.57 -7.56
N LYS A 40 7.96 -2.15 -8.51
CA LYS A 40 6.90 -3.13 -8.25
C LYS A 40 7.43 -4.35 -7.50
N ALA A 41 8.52 -4.95 -7.97
CA ALA A 41 9.12 -6.12 -7.33
C ALA A 41 9.58 -5.82 -5.89
N LYS A 42 10.19 -4.64 -5.67
CA LYS A 42 10.59 -4.17 -4.33
C LYS A 42 9.38 -4.01 -3.41
N LEU A 43 8.30 -3.38 -3.90
CA LEU A 43 7.07 -3.19 -3.13
C LEU A 43 6.41 -4.52 -2.77
N VAL A 44 6.30 -5.45 -3.74
CA VAL A 44 5.79 -6.81 -3.51
C VAL A 44 6.60 -7.54 -2.43
N GLY A 45 7.93 -7.47 -2.50
CA GLY A 45 8.80 -8.06 -1.48
C GLY A 45 8.54 -7.47 -0.09
N ALA A 46 8.50 -6.15 0.02
CA ALA A 46 8.29 -5.45 1.28
C ALA A 46 6.90 -5.71 1.90
N LEU A 47 5.85 -5.80 1.08
CA LEU A 47 4.50 -6.14 1.52
C LEU A 47 4.38 -7.60 2.00
N ASN A 48 5.05 -8.53 1.30
CA ASN A 48 5.13 -9.92 1.76
C ASN A 48 5.86 -10.03 3.11
N ASP A 49 6.92 -9.24 3.32
CA ASP A 49 7.61 -9.20 4.61
C ASP A 49 6.76 -8.59 5.73
N LEU A 50 5.91 -7.61 5.42
CA LEU A 50 4.90 -7.11 6.35
C LEU A 50 3.90 -8.20 6.75
N LEU A 51 3.39 -8.99 5.79
CA LEU A 51 2.42 -10.06 6.06
C LEU A 51 2.94 -11.16 6.99
N LYS A 52 4.26 -11.37 7.04
CA LYS A 52 4.91 -12.33 7.95
C LYS A 52 4.86 -11.89 9.41
N LYS A 53 4.57 -10.62 9.71
CA LYS A 53 4.42 -10.15 11.09
C LYS A 53 3.15 -10.73 11.69
N GLU A 54 3.23 -11.19 12.94
CA GLU A 54 2.07 -11.69 13.68
C GLU A 54 1.03 -10.59 13.90
N ASP A 55 1.50 -9.41 14.31
CA ASP A 55 0.66 -8.22 14.53
C ASP A 55 0.81 -7.19 13.40
N LEU A 56 -0.34 -6.78 12.85
CA LEU A 56 -0.49 -5.76 11.83
C LEU A 56 -1.62 -4.82 12.25
N PRO A 57 -1.36 -3.91 13.21
CA PRO A 57 -2.37 -3.00 13.74
C PRO A 57 -2.85 -2.05 12.65
N GLN A 58 -4.08 -1.55 12.78
CA GLN A 58 -4.71 -0.67 11.78
C GLN A 58 -3.88 0.58 11.42
N ASN A 59 -3.10 1.10 12.37
CA ASN A 59 -2.22 2.25 12.14
C ASN A 59 -0.89 1.90 11.43
N THR A 60 -0.70 0.67 10.94
CA THR A 60 0.53 0.24 10.24
C THR A 60 0.85 1.14 9.06
N ILE A 61 -0.16 1.48 8.24
CA ILE A 61 0.03 2.34 7.07
C ILE A 61 0.43 3.76 7.48
N ASN A 62 -0.20 4.30 8.53
CA ASN A 62 0.16 5.63 9.06
C ASN A 62 1.58 5.68 9.63
N LYS A 63 2.04 4.60 10.25
CA LYS A 63 3.43 4.49 10.73
C LYS A 63 4.46 4.43 9.60
N LEU A 64 4.02 4.13 8.37
CA LEU A 64 4.85 4.11 7.17
C LEU A 64 4.71 5.41 6.34
N GLY A 65 4.08 6.45 6.89
CA GLY A 65 3.91 7.75 6.24
C GLY A 65 2.59 7.95 5.49
N GLY A 66 1.81 6.88 5.30
CA GLY A 66 0.56 6.96 4.55
C GLY A 66 -0.60 7.56 5.34
N ASN A 67 -1.53 8.21 4.64
CA ASN A 67 -2.74 8.79 5.23
C ASN A 67 -3.98 7.91 5.01
N PHE A 68 -3.81 6.78 4.33
CA PHE A 68 -4.85 5.79 4.18
C PHE A 68 -5.05 4.93 5.44
N LYS A 69 -6.32 4.62 5.69
CA LYS A 69 -6.82 3.79 6.78
C LYS A 69 -7.70 2.68 6.19
N PRO A 70 -7.28 1.41 6.22
CA PRO A 70 -8.06 0.30 5.64
C PRO A 70 -9.49 0.20 6.15
N GLU A 71 -9.72 0.56 7.42
CA GLU A 71 -11.06 0.57 8.01
C GLU A 71 -12.02 1.56 7.33
N SER A 72 -11.49 2.61 6.67
CA SER A 72 -12.31 3.55 5.87
C SER A 72 -12.91 2.92 4.61
N GLU A 73 -12.41 1.75 4.21
CA GLU A 73 -12.94 0.91 3.13
C GLU A 73 -13.45 -0.45 3.65
N GLY A 74 -13.64 -0.57 4.97
CA GLY A 74 -14.20 -1.79 5.60
C GLY A 74 -13.26 -3.00 5.60
N MET A 75 -11.94 -2.78 5.58
CA MET A 75 -10.93 -3.84 5.55
C MET A 75 -9.99 -3.78 6.75
N GLU A 76 -9.44 -4.93 7.13
CA GLU A 76 -8.25 -5.00 7.98
C GLU A 76 -6.97 -4.73 7.17
N VAL A 77 -5.91 -4.22 7.80
CA VAL A 77 -4.61 -3.98 7.13
C VAL A 77 -4.11 -5.23 6.40
N ARG A 78 -4.21 -6.40 7.05
CA ARG A 78 -3.79 -7.67 6.46
C ARG A 78 -4.58 -8.00 5.20
N GLU A 79 -5.90 -7.82 5.23
CA GLU A 79 -6.78 -8.07 4.09
C GLU A 79 -6.45 -7.12 2.94
N TRP A 80 -6.25 -5.84 3.25
CA TRP A 80 -5.86 -4.84 2.26
C TRP A 80 -4.53 -5.19 1.58
N ILE A 81 -3.50 -5.55 2.35
CA ILE A 81 -2.18 -5.94 1.79
C ILE A 81 -2.31 -7.15 0.85
N ILE A 82 -3.14 -8.15 1.20
CA ILE A 82 -3.38 -9.32 0.34
C ILE A 82 -3.97 -8.87 -1.01
N ARG A 83 -4.97 -7.98 -0.99
CA ARG A 83 -5.57 -7.43 -2.23
C ARG A 83 -4.59 -6.60 -3.06
N VAL A 84 -3.74 -5.82 -2.41
CA VAL A 84 -2.68 -5.06 -3.08
C VAL A 84 -1.73 -5.99 -3.82
N LEU A 85 -1.31 -7.09 -3.19
CA LEU A 85 -0.45 -8.10 -3.83
C LEU A 85 -1.13 -8.74 -5.04
N GLU A 86 -2.44 -9.04 -4.97
CA GLU A 86 -3.21 -9.54 -6.13
C GLU A 86 -3.21 -8.57 -7.32
N ILE A 87 -3.16 -7.26 -7.08
CA ILE A 87 -3.10 -6.23 -8.13
C ILE A 87 -1.68 -6.13 -8.70
N LEU A 88 -0.66 -6.10 -7.85
CA LEU A 88 0.73 -5.88 -8.25
C LEU A 88 1.34 -7.05 -9.04
N CYS A 89 0.85 -8.27 -8.80
CA CYS A 89 1.34 -9.51 -9.43
C CYS A 89 0.58 -9.91 -10.71
N ARG A 90 -0.36 -9.10 -11.18
CA ARG A 90 -0.98 -9.24 -12.50
C ARG A 90 -0.06 -8.69 -13.59
#